data_AF-A0A8S3PQC7-F1
#
_entry.id   AF-A0A8S3PQC7-F1
#
_cell.length_a   1.000
_cell.length_b   1.000
_cell.length_c   1.000
_cell.angle_alpha   90.00
_cell.angle_beta   90.00
_cell.angle_gamma   90.00
#
_symmetry.space_group_name_H-M   'P 1'
#
loop_
_entity.id
_entity.type
_entity.pdbx_description
1 polymer ?
#
loop_
_entity_poly.entity_id
_entity_poly.type
_entity_poly.pdbx_seq_one_letter_code
_entity_poly.pdbx_strand_id
1 'polypeptide(L)'
;MMNEVCLDLQKNKSTPREPSGEAAAKKKKKGGVSCPYYRQEPMSDFKNKLLLEAMDMEQIVTAGKQAKACPYYSTRYAIPLAELVVLPYNTLLHKSTREACGIKLDGNIVIIDEAHNLLETINNIHSVEVTGSQLLRAFSQLTQYENRYRSRLKAKNLLYIKQILYILSCLVKCIDGKTGIPGEQQTTKTVETKLITVNTFLDHSQLDNMNLFKILVYCKEITQVEQKPTDVPSNIPKQQEETVLRSPLMHIEGFLDALTNADKDGRIVVNKQPLVSQSSMKFLLLNPAVHFTDIVKNVKSVIVAGGTMQPIDEFKHQLFHSAGVTPCRIMEYSCGHVIPEENLKAFSVEAGPSGMPLDFTFQSRENPKLLTELGNALVNACQIVPGGIVCFFPSYDYQRLVYTHWERSGTLIQIGKKKRIFQEPKRAGFVDKVLDEYTKCVQKNVLSSAGSQTGAILFCVVGGK
;
A
#
# COMPACT_ATOMS: atom_id res chain seq x y z
N MET A 1 -6.54 -2.00 -9.72
CA MET A 1 -7.53 -2.88 -10.38
C MET A 1 -8.19 -2.27 -11.63
N MET A 2 -7.55 -1.31 -12.33
CA MET A 2 -8.09 -0.73 -13.59
C MET A 2 -7.09 -0.82 -14.76
N ASN A 3 -5.78 -0.75 -14.49
CA ASN A 3 -4.71 -0.88 -15.50
C ASN A 3 -4.67 -2.26 -16.19
N GLU A 4 -4.77 -3.34 -15.41
CA GLU A 4 -4.45 -4.69 -15.89
C GLU A 4 -5.49 -5.22 -16.89
N VAL A 5 -6.79 -5.05 -16.59
CA VAL A 5 -7.90 -5.44 -17.49
C VAL A 5 -7.88 -4.66 -18.81
N CYS A 6 -7.43 -3.41 -18.78
CA CYS A 6 -7.41 -2.52 -19.93
C CYS A 6 -6.23 -2.79 -20.89
N LEU A 7 -5.10 -3.31 -20.39
CA LEU A 7 -3.93 -3.68 -21.19
C LEU A 7 -4.12 -5.01 -21.92
N ASP A 8 -4.84 -5.96 -21.30
CA ASP A 8 -5.15 -7.26 -21.88
C ASP A 8 -6.01 -7.15 -23.16
N LEU A 9 -6.84 -6.12 -23.26
CA LEU A 9 -7.80 -5.94 -24.36
C LEU A 9 -7.25 -5.17 -25.57
N GLN A 10 -6.04 -4.60 -25.49
CA GLN A 10 -5.41 -3.82 -26.56
C GLN A 10 -4.67 -4.67 -27.62
N LYS A 11 -4.26 -5.90 -27.31
CA LYS A 11 -3.26 -6.65 -28.10
C LYS A 11 -3.77 -7.36 -29.37
N ASN A 12 -5.00 -7.08 -29.84
CA ASN A 12 -5.65 -7.87 -30.91
C ASN A 12 -5.98 -7.13 -32.24
N LYS A 13 -5.29 -6.04 -32.61
CA LYS A 13 -5.41 -5.48 -33.97
C LYS A 13 -4.35 -6.04 -34.93
N SER A 14 -4.76 -6.91 -35.87
CA SER A 14 -3.93 -7.36 -36.99
C SER A 14 -4.08 -6.43 -38.21
N THR A 15 -2.96 -5.98 -38.79
CA THR A 15 -2.87 -5.25 -40.07
C THR A 15 -3.16 -6.17 -41.28
N PRO A 16 -3.79 -5.71 -42.38
CA PRO A 16 -4.08 -6.56 -43.53
C PRO A 16 -2.86 -6.71 -44.47
N ARG A 17 -2.62 -7.93 -44.98
CA ARG A 17 -1.76 -8.20 -46.15
C ARG A 17 -2.61 -8.84 -47.25
N GLU A 18 -2.35 -8.44 -48.50
CA GLU A 18 -3.05 -8.85 -49.73
C GLU A 18 -2.94 -10.36 -50.04
N PRO A 19 -3.89 -10.96 -50.79
CA PRO A 19 -3.96 -12.40 -50.97
C PRO A 19 -3.24 -12.86 -52.25
N SER A 20 -2.21 -13.70 -52.11
CA SER A 20 -1.80 -14.64 -53.15
C SER A 20 -2.46 -16.00 -52.88
N GLY A 21 -3.14 -16.52 -53.89
CA GLY A 21 -4.01 -17.70 -53.79
C GLY A 21 -3.25 -19.00 -53.50
N GLU A 22 -3.85 -19.83 -52.66
CA GLU A 22 -4.11 -21.25 -52.90
C GLU A 22 -4.96 -21.82 -51.75
N ALA A 23 -5.82 -22.78 -52.09
CA ALA A 23 -6.91 -23.26 -51.28
C ALA A 23 -6.44 -24.03 -50.03
N ALA A 24 -6.74 -23.50 -48.84
CA ALA A 24 -6.66 -24.24 -47.59
C ALA A 24 -7.88 -23.94 -46.70
N ALA A 25 -8.45 -25.02 -46.16
CA ALA A 25 -9.69 -25.06 -45.39
C ALA A 25 -9.86 -23.91 -44.38
N LYS A 26 -11.01 -23.23 -44.43
CA LYS A 26 -11.44 -22.18 -43.49
C LYS A 26 -11.59 -22.74 -42.07
N LYS A 27 -10.51 -22.82 -41.30
CA LYS A 27 -10.58 -22.81 -39.83
C LYS A 27 -10.86 -21.38 -39.39
N LYS A 28 -12.12 -21.09 -38.98
CA LYS A 28 -12.48 -19.86 -38.26
C LYS A 28 -11.57 -19.72 -37.04
N LYS A 29 -10.56 -18.85 -37.10
CA LYS A 29 -9.88 -18.32 -35.91
C LYS A 29 -10.95 -17.57 -35.11
N LYS A 30 -11.34 -18.08 -33.93
CA LYS A 30 -12.11 -17.31 -32.96
C LYS A 30 -11.23 -16.12 -32.54
N GLY A 31 -11.51 -14.93 -33.09
CA GLY A 31 -10.85 -13.69 -32.68
C GLY A 31 -11.17 -13.42 -31.21
N GLY A 32 -10.14 -13.14 -30.41
CA GLY A 32 -10.33 -12.76 -29.00
C GLY A 32 -11.20 -11.52 -28.88
N VAL A 33 -12.11 -11.53 -27.92
CA VAL A 33 -13.06 -10.43 -27.67
C VAL A 33 -12.27 -9.17 -27.29
N SER A 34 -12.32 -8.14 -28.13
CA SER A 34 -11.76 -6.81 -27.81
C SER A 34 -12.66 -6.08 -26.82
N CYS A 35 -12.10 -5.18 -26.01
CA CYS A 35 -12.89 -4.45 -25.00
C CYS A 35 -14.03 -3.70 -25.68
N PRO A 36 -15.29 -3.87 -25.26
CA PRO A 36 -16.42 -3.17 -25.88
C PRO A 36 -16.34 -1.65 -25.73
N TYR A 37 -15.61 -1.16 -24.71
CA TYR A 37 -15.45 0.27 -24.39
C TYR A 37 -14.16 0.89 -24.98
N TYR A 38 -13.22 0.09 -25.50
CA TYR A 38 -11.96 0.60 -26.06
C TYR A 38 -12.12 0.94 -27.54
N ARG A 39 -12.92 1.96 -27.82
CA ARG A 39 -13.23 2.45 -29.17
C ARG A 39 -12.78 3.90 -29.29
N GLN A 40 -12.00 4.21 -30.34
CA GLN A 40 -11.34 5.51 -30.45
C GLN A 40 -12.31 6.69 -30.57
N GLU A 41 -13.34 6.59 -31.43
CA GLU A 41 -14.33 7.66 -31.61
C GLU A 41 -15.08 7.98 -30.30
N PRO A 42 -15.78 7.01 -29.65
CA PRO A 42 -16.44 7.27 -28.37
C PRO A 42 -15.51 7.82 -27.28
N MET A 43 -14.26 7.36 -27.24
CA MET A 43 -13.28 7.84 -26.26
C MET A 43 -12.81 9.26 -26.56
N SER A 44 -12.72 9.65 -27.83
CA SER A 44 -12.39 11.03 -28.23
C SER A 44 -13.52 11.98 -27.84
N ASP A 45 -14.77 11.61 -28.11
CA ASP A 45 -15.94 12.41 -27.72
C ASP A 45 -16.06 12.50 -26.20
N PHE A 46 -15.84 11.38 -25.50
CA PHE A 46 -15.88 11.35 -24.05
C PHE A 46 -14.74 12.16 -23.42
N LYS A 47 -13.53 12.13 -24.00
CA LYS A 47 -12.43 13.02 -23.62
C LYS A 47 -12.84 14.48 -23.70
N ASN A 48 -13.47 14.90 -24.80
CA ASN A 48 -13.92 16.29 -24.95
C ASN A 48 -14.95 16.65 -23.89
N LYS A 49 -15.88 15.74 -23.57
CA LYS A 49 -16.85 15.93 -22.48
C LYS A 49 -16.16 16.13 -21.12
N LEU A 50 -15.15 15.32 -20.81
CA LEU A 50 -14.38 15.41 -19.56
C LEU A 50 -13.62 16.74 -19.42
N LEU A 51 -13.26 17.38 -20.53
CA LEU A 51 -12.58 18.69 -20.52
C LEU A 51 -13.55 19.86 -20.37
N LEU A 52 -14.86 19.65 -20.61
CA LEU A 52 -15.89 20.68 -20.51
C LEU A 52 -16.62 20.65 -19.17
N GLU A 53 -16.83 19.45 -18.62
CA GLU A 53 -17.59 19.23 -17.39
C GLU A 53 -16.71 18.61 -16.31
N ALA A 54 -16.60 19.28 -15.16
CA ALA A 54 -15.94 18.70 -13.99
C ALA A 54 -16.81 17.56 -13.42
N MET A 55 -16.22 16.37 -13.29
CA MET A 55 -16.90 15.17 -12.81
C MET A 55 -16.05 14.45 -11.76
N ASP A 56 -16.70 13.89 -10.75
CA ASP A 56 -16.06 12.95 -9.82
C ASP A 56 -15.85 11.56 -10.44
N MET A 57 -15.19 10.65 -9.71
CA MET A 57 -14.84 9.33 -10.24
C MET A 57 -16.07 8.50 -10.61
N GLU A 58 -17.10 8.53 -9.78
CA GLU A 58 -18.35 7.79 -9.92
C GLU A 58 -19.16 8.30 -11.13
N GLN A 59 -19.20 9.62 -11.31
CA GLN A 59 -19.81 10.30 -12.44
C GLN A 59 -19.08 9.97 -13.74
N ILE A 60 -17.74 9.99 -13.75
CA ILE A 60 -16.94 9.61 -14.93
C ILE A 60 -17.23 8.16 -15.35
N VAL A 61 -17.32 7.24 -14.40
CA VAL A 61 -17.67 5.83 -14.67
C VAL A 61 -19.08 5.72 -15.27
N THR A 62 -20.04 6.44 -14.71
CA THR A 62 -21.44 6.43 -15.18
C THR A 62 -21.55 7.03 -16.58
N ALA A 63 -20.91 8.17 -16.82
CA ALA A 63 -20.93 8.86 -18.10
C ALA A 63 -20.20 8.05 -19.20
N GLY A 64 -19.08 7.39 -18.87
CA GLY A 64 -18.38 6.53 -19.83
C GLY A 64 -19.19 5.28 -20.21
N LYS A 65 -19.99 4.72 -19.29
CA LYS A 65 -20.96 3.65 -19.62
C LYS A 65 -22.01 4.13 -20.63
N GLN A 66 -22.57 5.32 -20.41
CA GLN A 66 -23.56 5.92 -21.32
C GLN A 66 -22.94 6.23 -22.70
N ALA A 67 -21.73 6.77 -22.72
CA ALA A 67 -20.99 7.09 -23.94
C ALA A 67 -20.41 5.85 -24.64
N LYS A 68 -20.49 4.65 -24.04
CA LYS A 68 -19.83 3.42 -24.51
C LYS A 68 -18.32 3.62 -24.74
N ALA A 69 -17.71 4.45 -23.90
CA ALA A 69 -16.30 4.82 -23.93
C ALA A 69 -15.59 4.34 -22.67
N CYS A 70 -14.31 3.98 -22.78
CA CYS A 70 -13.52 3.55 -21.64
C CYS A 70 -13.18 4.76 -20.75
N PRO A 71 -13.70 4.86 -19.51
CA PRO A 71 -13.41 6.01 -18.66
C PRO A 71 -11.92 6.15 -18.36
N TYR A 72 -11.25 5.03 -18.09
CA TYR A 72 -9.83 4.96 -17.74
C TYR A 72 -8.90 5.56 -18.80
N TYR A 73 -9.07 5.19 -20.07
CA TYR A 73 -8.20 5.73 -21.13
C TYR A 73 -8.65 7.13 -21.56
N SER A 74 -9.94 7.42 -21.51
CA SER A 74 -10.45 8.75 -21.89
C SER A 74 -9.95 9.84 -20.93
N THR A 75 -9.91 9.58 -19.62
CA THR A 75 -9.31 10.51 -18.64
C THR A 75 -7.81 10.69 -18.87
N ARG A 76 -7.08 9.61 -19.15
CA ARG A 76 -5.64 9.69 -19.50
C ARG A 76 -5.37 10.53 -20.74
N TYR A 77 -6.21 10.42 -21.76
CA TYR A 77 -6.09 11.24 -22.97
C TYR A 77 -6.52 12.69 -22.78
N ALA A 78 -7.28 12.99 -21.72
CA ALA A 78 -7.65 14.34 -21.32
C ALA A 78 -6.52 15.07 -20.57
N ILE A 79 -5.68 14.35 -19.81
CA ILE A 79 -4.60 14.92 -18.96
C ILE A 79 -3.78 16.02 -19.65
N PRO A 80 -3.28 15.87 -20.90
CA PRO A 80 -2.44 16.90 -21.52
C PRO A 80 -3.14 18.25 -21.76
N LEU A 81 -4.48 18.27 -21.79
CA LEU A 81 -5.29 19.47 -22.00
C LEU A 81 -6.05 19.89 -20.74
N ALA A 82 -5.93 19.13 -19.64
CA ALA A 82 -6.62 19.43 -18.40
C ALA A 82 -5.89 20.54 -17.63
N GLU A 83 -6.66 21.47 -17.06
CA GLU A 83 -6.14 22.57 -16.24
C GLU A 83 -5.87 22.13 -14.80
N LEU A 84 -6.65 21.16 -14.29
CA LEU A 84 -6.53 20.57 -12.97
C LEU A 84 -6.54 19.05 -13.06
N VAL A 85 -5.56 18.41 -12.44
CA VAL A 85 -5.47 16.95 -12.35
C VAL A 85 -5.35 16.54 -10.89
N VAL A 86 -6.40 15.94 -10.36
CA VAL A 86 -6.41 15.36 -9.01
C VAL A 86 -5.90 13.93 -9.09
N LEU A 87 -4.85 13.61 -8.32
CA LEU A 87 -4.18 12.32 -8.39
C LEU A 87 -3.62 11.90 -7.02
N PRO A 88 -3.57 10.60 -6.72
CA PRO A 88 -3.02 10.10 -5.46
C PRO A 88 -1.49 10.26 -5.42
N TYR A 89 -0.93 10.34 -4.21
CA TYR A 89 0.52 10.50 -3.98
C TYR A 89 1.36 9.51 -4.78
N ASN A 90 0.97 8.23 -4.83
CA ASN A 90 1.73 7.20 -5.54
C ASN A 90 1.91 7.50 -7.04
N THR A 91 0.92 8.11 -7.67
CA THR A 91 1.00 8.49 -9.09
C THR A 91 1.90 9.72 -9.29
N LEU A 92 1.96 10.64 -8.32
CA LEU A 92 2.86 11.79 -8.35
C LEU A 92 4.30 11.37 -8.11
N LEU A 93 4.54 10.59 -7.05
CA LEU A 93 5.86 10.31 -6.50
C LEU A 93 6.60 9.24 -7.31
N HIS A 94 5.90 8.22 -7.81
CA HIS A 94 6.52 7.17 -8.60
C HIS A 94 6.68 7.58 -10.07
N LYS A 95 7.92 7.87 -10.49
CA LYS A 95 8.27 8.38 -11.83
C LYS A 95 7.69 7.57 -12.98
N SER A 96 7.84 6.25 -12.97
CA SER A 96 7.33 5.39 -14.05
C SER A 96 5.80 5.42 -14.16
N THR A 97 5.09 5.54 -13.03
CA THR A 97 3.62 5.66 -13.03
C THR A 97 3.20 7.01 -13.59
N ARG A 98 3.89 8.09 -13.18
CA ARG A 98 3.66 9.45 -13.63
C ARG A 98 3.80 9.58 -15.15
N GLU A 99 4.91 9.07 -15.69
CA GLU A 99 5.20 9.06 -17.13
C GLU A 99 4.18 8.21 -17.91
N ALA A 100 3.83 7.03 -17.40
CA ALA A 100 2.83 6.17 -18.03
C ALA A 100 1.41 6.79 -18.04
N CYS A 101 1.11 7.68 -17.10
CA CYS A 101 -0.13 8.46 -17.07
C CYS A 101 -0.07 9.71 -17.96
N GLY A 102 1.09 10.08 -18.53
CA GLY A 102 1.25 11.29 -19.33
C GLY A 102 1.30 12.58 -18.52
N ILE A 103 1.58 12.48 -17.21
CA ILE A 103 1.67 13.65 -16.33
C ILE A 103 3.04 14.31 -16.52
N LYS A 104 3.04 15.59 -16.88
CA LYS A 104 4.24 16.42 -17.01
C LYS A 104 4.39 17.31 -15.79
N LEU A 105 5.61 17.44 -15.28
CA LEU A 105 5.92 18.34 -14.16
C LEU A 105 6.34 19.73 -14.63
N ASP A 106 7.02 19.79 -15.78
CA ASP A 106 7.54 21.04 -16.34
C ASP A 106 6.43 22.07 -16.57
N GLY A 107 6.66 23.29 -16.10
CA GLY A 107 5.72 24.41 -16.18
C GLY A 107 4.50 24.33 -15.25
N ASN A 108 4.28 23.22 -14.54
CA ASN A 108 3.10 23.00 -13.70
C ASN A 108 3.34 23.32 -12.23
N ILE A 109 2.25 23.60 -11.50
CA ILE A 109 2.25 23.77 -10.05
C ILE A 109 1.75 22.47 -9.42
N VAL A 110 2.47 21.98 -8.41
CA VAL A 110 2.09 20.78 -7.66
C VAL A 110 1.60 21.19 -6.28
N ILE A 111 0.38 20.78 -5.94
CA ILE A 111 -0.22 21.00 -4.63
C ILE A 111 -0.32 19.64 -3.95
N ILE A 112 0.35 19.50 -2.79
CA ILE A 112 0.28 18.32 -1.95
C ILE A 112 -0.59 18.68 -0.75
N ASP A 113 -1.80 18.15 -0.75
CA ASP A 113 -2.77 18.31 0.34
C ASP A 113 -2.60 17.19 1.37
N GLU A 114 -2.85 17.47 2.65
CA GLU A 114 -2.62 16.59 3.80
C GLU A 114 -1.21 15.95 3.89
N ALA A 115 -0.19 16.77 3.64
CA ALA A 115 1.18 16.32 3.46
C ALA A 115 1.90 15.80 4.73
N HIS A 116 1.21 15.68 5.86
CA HIS A 116 1.79 15.12 7.09
C HIS A 116 2.29 13.67 6.90
N ASN A 117 1.71 12.92 5.95
CA ASN A 117 2.14 11.56 5.61
C ASN A 117 3.07 11.49 4.39
N LEU A 118 3.51 12.63 3.82
CA LEU A 118 4.25 12.64 2.56
C LEU A 118 5.58 11.90 2.68
N LEU A 119 6.35 12.16 3.74
CA LEU A 119 7.65 11.52 3.97
C LEU A 119 7.51 10.01 4.14
N GLU A 120 6.54 9.57 4.95
CA GLU A 120 6.24 8.15 5.11
C GLU A 120 5.82 7.50 3.79
N THR A 121 5.00 8.20 2.99
CA THR A 121 4.56 7.70 1.68
C THR A 121 5.74 7.53 0.72
N ILE A 122 6.65 8.50 0.65
CA ILE A 122 7.87 8.38 -0.18
C ILE A 122 8.70 7.18 0.29
N ASN A 123 8.94 7.05 1.59
CA ASN A 123 9.67 5.92 2.15
C ASN A 123 9.01 4.58 1.80
N ASN A 124 7.67 4.49 1.88
CA ASN A 124 6.93 3.27 1.58
C ASN A 124 6.92 2.93 0.08
N ILE A 125 6.84 3.91 -0.82
CA ILE A 125 6.91 3.68 -2.28
C ILE A 125 8.27 3.11 -2.68
N HIS A 126 9.33 3.59 -2.04
CA HIS A 126 10.72 3.21 -2.36
C HIS A 126 11.29 2.15 -1.42
N SER A 127 10.45 1.58 -0.54
CA SER A 127 10.80 0.43 0.29
C SER A 127 10.14 -0.82 -0.28
N VAL A 128 10.89 -1.92 -0.31
CA VAL A 128 10.38 -3.21 -0.79
C VAL A 128 10.69 -4.27 0.24
N GLU A 129 9.68 -5.04 0.63
CA GLU A 129 9.82 -6.17 1.54
C GLU A 129 9.52 -7.48 0.82
N VAL A 130 10.37 -8.48 1.03
CA VAL A 130 10.15 -9.85 0.58
C VAL A 130 10.21 -10.79 1.78
N THR A 131 9.17 -11.59 1.96
CA THR A 131 9.08 -12.58 3.04
C THR A 131 9.68 -13.93 2.63
N GLY A 132 10.09 -14.73 3.60
CA GLY A 132 10.60 -16.07 3.36
C GLY A 132 9.58 -16.98 2.67
N SER A 133 8.29 -16.84 3.02
CA SER A 133 7.20 -17.54 2.32
C SER A 133 7.10 -17.16 0.84
N GLN A 134 7.27 -15.88 0.49
CA GLN A 134 7.30 -15.42 -0.90
C GLN A 134 8.50 -15.98 -1.66
N LEU A 135 9.70 -15.95 -1.07
CA LEU A 135 10.93 -16.49 -1.69
C LEU A 135 10.84 -17.98 -1.96
N LEU A 136 10.40 -18.76 -0.97
CA LEU A 136 10.26 -20.22 -1.09
C LEU A 136 9.19 -20.59 -2.13
N ARG A 137 8.06 -19.86 -2.14
CA ARG A 137 7.01 -20.04 -3.14
C ARG A 137 7.52 -19.74 -4.54
N ALA A 138 8.22 -18.61 -4.72
CA ALA A 138 8.79 -18.24 -6.01
C ALA A 138 9.82 -19.26 -6.51
N PHE A 139 10.70 -19.73 -5.63
CA PHE A 139 11.68 -20.77 -5.95
C PHE A 139 10.99 -22.06 -6.38
N SER A 140 9.99 -22.51 -5.62
CA SER A 140 9.23 -23.74 -5.93
C SER A 140 8.50 -23.62 -7.28
N GLN A 141 7.81 -22.50 -7.52
CA GLN A 141 7.09 -22.28 -8.77
C GLN A 141 8.03 -22.18 -9.97
N LEU A 142 9.15 -21.47 -9.84
CA LEU A 142 10.13 -21.35 -10.93
C LEU A 142 10.84 -22.67 -11.21
N THR A 143 11.11 -23.49 -10.19
CA THR A 143 11.66 -24.84 -10.35
C THR A 143 10.68 -25.75 -11.09
N GLN A 144 9.39 -25.71 -10.73
CA GLN A 144 8.35 -26.46 -11.44
C GLN A 144 8.22 -26.00 -12.90
N TYR A 145 8.31 -24.70 -13.15
CA TYR A 145 8.31 -24.14 -14.50
C TYR A 145 9.52 -24.63 -15.32
N GLU A 146 10.73 -24.56 -14.76
CA GLU A 146 11.94 -25.09 -15.41
C GLU A 146 11.76 -26.57 -15.76
N ASN A 147 11.34 -27.40 -14.81
CA ASN A 147 11.17 -28.84 -15.01
C ASN A 147 10.13 -29.17 -16.09
N ARG A 148 9.00 -28.45 -16.09
CA ARG A 148 7.90 -28.69 -17.04
C ARG A 148 8.24 -28.26 -18.47
N TYR A 149 8.96 -27.15 -18.62
CA TYR A 149 9.23 -26.53 -19.92
C TYR A 149 10.68 -26.66 -20.39
N ARG A 150 11.52 -27.40 -19.68
CA ARG A 150 12.98 -27.54 -19.93
C ARG A 150 13.32 -27.80 -21.39
N SER A 151 12.62 -28.73 -22.03
CA SER A 151 12.84 -29.11 -23.44
C SER A 151 12.36 -28.07 -24.46
N ARG A 152 11.48 -27.16 -24.04
CA ARG A 152 10.85 -26.13 -24.89
C ARG A 152 11.52 -24.77 -24.76
N LEU A 153 12.36 -24.58 -23.74
CA LEU A 153 13.04 -23.32 -23.47
C LEU A 153 14.30 -23.19 -24.33
N LYS A 154 14.50 -22.01 -24.92
CA LYS A 154 15.77 -21.66 -25.55
C LYS A 154 16.89 -21.69 -24.50
N ALA A 155 18.09 -22.09 -24.90
CA ALA A 155 19.26 -22.16 -24.00
C ALA A 155 19.49 -20.85 -23.22
N LYS A 156 19.30 -19.69 -23.87
CA LYS A 156 19.39 -18.37 -23.23
C LYS A 156 18.38 -18.20 -22.09
N ASN A 157 17.11 -18.56 -22.29
CA ASN A 157 16.07 -18.43 -21.27
C ASN A 157 16.30 -19.40 -20.11
N LEU A 158 16.77 -20.62 -20.42
CA LEU A 158 17.14 -21.61 -19.42
C LEU A 158 18.29 -21.11 -18.53
N LEU A 159 19.29 -20.45 -19.11
CA LEU A 159 20.38 -19.83 -18.37
C LEU A 159 19.87 -18.78 -17.37
N TYR A 160 19.03 -17.85 -17.80
CA TYR A 160 18.48 -16.82 -16.92
C TYR A 160 17.57 -17.40 -15.83
N ILE A 161 16.74 -18.40 -16.14
CA ILE A 161 15.90 -19.07 -15.14
C ILE A 161 16.78 -19.72 -14.06
N LYS A 162 17.87 -20.39 -14.45
CA LYS A 162 18.84 -20.95 -13.49
C LYS A 162 19.53 -19.87 -12.65
N GLN A 163 19.85 -18.73 -13.26
CA GLN A 163 20.42 -17.59 -12.54
C GLN A 163 19.43 -17.03 -11.50
N ILE A 164 18.14 -16.89 -11.85
CA ILE A 164 17.10 -16.44 -10.91
C ILE A 164 16.91 -17.47 -9.78
N LEU A 165 16.89 -18.76 -10.09
CA LEU A 165 16.84 -19.82 -9.07
C LEU A 165 18.04 -19.76 -8.13
N TYR A 166 19.24 -19.51 -8.65
CA TYR A 166 20.43 -19.31 -7.82
C TYR A 166 20.28 -18.10 -6.90
N ILE A 167 19.85 -16.95 -7.42
CA ILE A 167 19.59 -15.74 -6.61
C ILE A 167 18.60 -16.06 -5.48
N LEU A 168 17.47 -16.68 -5.81
CA LEU A 168 16.47 -17.06 -4.82
C LEU A 168 17.03 -18.01 -3.77
N SER A 169 17.90 -18.94 -4.16
CA SER A 169 18.57 -19.82 -3.21
C SER A 169 19.50 -19.06 -2.25
N CYS A 170 20.22 -18.05 -2.75
CA CYS A 170 21.07 -17.18 -1.94
C CYS A 170 20.26 -16.34 -0.96
N LEU A 171 19.17 -15.71 -1.43
CA LEU A 171 18.26 -14.94 -0.60
C LEU A 171 17.61 -15.81 0.50
N VAL A 172 17.19 -17.03 0.18
CA VAL A 172 16.65 -17.98 1.17
C VAL A 172 17.71 -18.35 2.21
N LYS A 173 18.99 -18.50 1.84
CA LYS A 173 20.08 -18.74 2.79
C LYS A 173 20.31 -17.56 3.73
N CYS A 174 20.13 -16.32 3.27
CA CYS A 174 20.28 -15.13 4.12
C CYS A 174 19.32 -15.11 5.31
N ILE A 175 18.16 -15.76 5.20
CA ILE A 175 17.16 -15.94 6.27
C ILE A 175 17.24 -17.33 6.93
N ASP A 176 18.38 -18.01 6.84
CA ASP A 176 18.65 -19.37 7.36
C ASP A 176 17.75 -20.48 6.79
N GLY A 177 17.05 -20.22 5.69
CA GLY A 177 16.19 -21.19 5.02
C GLY A 177 16.94 -22.16 4.10
N LYS A 178 16.26 -23.24 3.75
CA LYS A 178 16.65 -24.20 2.71
C LYS A 178 15.57 -24.26 1.63
N THR A 179 16.03 -24.24 0.38
CA THR A 179 15.15 -24.38 -0.79
C THR A 179 14.57 -25.80 -0.88
N GLY A 180 13.31 -25.93 -1.32
CA GLY A 180 12.64 -27.22 -1.50
C GLY A 180 11.86 -27.74 -0.29
N ILE A 181 11.96 -27.07 0.87
CA ILE A 181 11.16 -27.35 2.06
C ILE A 181 10.20 -26.17 2.28
N PRO A 182 8.93 -26.38 2.68
CA PRO A 182 8.03 -25.30 3.07
C PRO A 182 8.59 -24.46 4.23
N GLY A 183 8.28 -23.16 4.26
CA GLY A 183 8.84 -22.26 5.27
C GLY A 183 8.27 -22.49 6.68
N GLU A 184 7.08 -23.06 6.77
CA GLU A 184 6.39 -23.41 8.02
C GLU A 184 7.02 -24.61 8.72
N GLN A 185 7.82 -25.40 8.01
CA GLN A 185 8.49 -26.60 8.51
C GLN A 185 9.97 -26.35 8.84
N GLN A 186 10.42 -25.10 8.74
CA GLN A 186 11.81 -24.71 8.91
C GLN A 186 11.95 -23.66 10.00
N THR A 187 12.87 -23.92 10.91
CA THR A 187 13.26 -22.97 11.95
C THR A 187 14.55 -22.25 11.59
N THR A 188 14.63 -20.98 11.96
CA THR A 188 15.87 -20.20 11.83
C THR A 188 16.87 -20.60 12.91
N LYS A 189 18.17 -20.45 12.63
CA LYS A 189 19.22 -20.72 13.63
C LYS A 189 19.25 -19.67 14.74
N THR A 190 18.92 -18.43 14.41
CA THR A 190 18.95 -17.27 15.32
C THR A 190 17.75 -16.36 15.04
N VAL A 191 17.11 -15.86 16.11
CA VAL A 191 16.11 -14.79 16.01
C VAL A 191 16.85 -13.47 16.18
N GLU A 192 17.00 -12.73 15.10
CA GLU A 192 17.75 -11.47 15.09
C GLU A 192 17.23 -10.52 14.01
N THR A 193 17.35 -9.22 14.24
CA THR A 193 17.13 -8.18 13.23
C THR A 193 18.46 -7.48 12.98
N LYS A 194 18.93 -7.50 11.73
CA LYS A 194 20.19 -6.87 11.31
C LYS A 194 19.91 -5.79 10.28
N LEU A 195 20.51 -4.62 10.48
CA LEU A 195 20.57 -3.55 9.49
C LEU A 195 21.96 -3.55 8.84
N ILE A 196 22.01 -3.68 7.53
CA ILE A 196 23.26 -3.73 6.76
C ILE A 196 23.19 -2.83 5.53
N THR A 197 24.34 -2.43 5.00
CA THR A 197 24.40 -1.69 3.74
C THR A 197 24.14 -2.63 2.56
N VAL A 198 23.74 -2.07 1.42
CA VAL A 198 23.47 -2.86 0.21
C VAL A 198 24.71 -3.61 -0.27
N ASN A 199 25.87 -2.96 -0.29
CA ASN A 199 27.12 -3.60 -0.72
C ASN A 199 27.49 -4.77 0.20
N THR A 200 27.45 -4.57 1.52
CA THR A 200 27.71 -5.64 2.49
C THR A 200 26.73 -6.81 2.34
N PHE A 201 25.45 -6.52 2.03
CA PHE A 201 24.47 -7.57 1.74
C PHE A 201 24.78 -8.34 0.47
N LEU A 202 25.14 -7.65 -0.62
CA LEU A 202 25.51 -8.29 -1.89
C LEU A 202 26.72 -9.22 -1.72
N ASP A 203 27.71 -8.79 -0.94
CA ASP A 203 28.89 -9.59 -0.59
C ASP A 203 28.50 -10.82 0.25
N HIS A 204 27.74 -10.63 1.33
CA HIS A 204 27.29 -11.73 2.20
C HIS A 204 26.36 -12.72 1.50
N SER A 205 25.56 -12.26 0.55
CA SER A 205 24.63 -13.09 -0.22
C SER A 205 25.28 -13.77 -1.44
N GLN A 206 26.56 -13.47 -1.74
CA GLN A 206 27.28 -13.97 -2.92
C GLN A 206 26.59 -13.57 -4.25
N LEU A 207 25.91 -12.43 -4.26
CA LEU A 207 25.23 -11.88 -5.43
C LEU A 207 26.11 -10.89 -6.22
N ASP A 208 27.23 -10.49 -5.64
CA ASP A 208 28.30 -9.65 -6.23
C ASP A 208 28.82 -10.19 -7.58
N ASN A 209 28.90 -11.51 -7.72
CA ASN A 209 29.42 -12.17 -8.92
C ASN A 209 28.38 -12.25 -10.07
N MET A 210 27.17 -11.74 -9.87
CA MET A 210 26.09 -11.78 -10.85
C MET A 210 25.78 -10.41 -11.43
N ASN A 211 25.50 -10.38 -12.74
CA ASN A 211 24.99 -9.17 -13.38
C ASN A 211 23.48 -9.03 -13.11
N LEU A 212 23.14 -8.46 -11.95
CA LEU A 212 21.75 -8.22 -11.53
C LEU A 212 20.98 -7.34 -12.53
N PHE A 213 21.63 -6.37 -13.19
CA PHE A 213 20.99 -5.53 -14.21
C PHE A 213 20.46 -6.34 -15.39
N LYS A 214 21.25 -7.27 -15.95
CA LYS A 214 20.81 -8.14 -17.05
C LYS A 214 19.65 -9.05 -16.65
N ILE A 215 19.68 -9.54 -15.42
CA ILE A 215 18.64 -10.43 -14.89
C ILE A 215 17.36 -9.64 -14.66
N LEU A 216 17.45 -8.42 -14.13
CA LEU A 216 16.32 -7.53 -13.94
C LEU A 216 15.65 -7.16 -15.27
N VAL A 217 16.43 -6.86 -16.31
CA VAL A 217 15.89 -6.62 -17.66
C VAL A 217 15.13 -7.85 -18.16
N TYR A 218 15.69 -9.04 -18.00
CA TYR A 218 15.02 -10.28 -18.39
C TYR A 218 13.74 -10.54 -17.57
N CYS A 219 13.76 -10.28 -16.25
CA CYS A 219 12.56 -10.36 -15.40
C CYS A 219 11.47 -9.41 -15.91
N LYS A 220 11.81 -8.14 -16.19
CA LYS A 220 10.91 -7.13 -16.75
C LYS A 220 10.33 -7.56 -18.10
N GLU A 221 11.14 -8.16 -18.98
CA GLU A 221 10.66 -8.71 -20.25
C GLU A 221 9.64 -9.85 -20.03
N ILE A 222 9.87 -10.74 -19.06
CA ILE A 222 8.93 -11.84 -18.77
C ILE A 222 7.66 -11.33 -18.09
N THR A 223 7.74 -10.44 -17.10
CA THR A 223 6.55 -9.91 -16.43
C THR A 223 5.69 -9.07 -17.38
N GLN A 224 6.28 -8.37 -18.34
CA GLN A 224 5.53 -7.72 -19.43
C GLN A 224 4.89 -8.72 -20.41
N VAL A 225 5.46 -9.91 -20.56
CA VAL A 225 4.92 -10.99 -21.41
C VAL A 225 3.84 -11.81 -20.70
N GLU A 226 3.91 -12.03 -19.37
CA GLU A 226 2.86 -12.68 -18.56
C GLU A 226 1.56 -11.87 -18.48
N GLN A 227 1.59 -10.57 -18.82
CA GLN A 227 0.40 -9.77 -19.15
C GLN A 227 -0.15 -10.07 -20.56
N LYS A 228 0.09 -11.28 -21.09
CA LYS A 228 -0.64 -11.89 -22.20
C LYS A 228 -1.20 -13.21 -21.65
N PRO A 229 -2.52 -13.34 -21.46
CA PRO A 229 -3.07 -14.58 -20.95
C PRO A 229 -2.85 -15.70 -21.98
N THR A 230 -2.06 -16.71 -21.61
CA THR A 230 -2.16 -18.02 -22.24
C THR A 230 -3.44 -18.69 -21.74
N ASP A 231 -4.32 -19.05 -22.67
CA ASP A 231 -5.58 -19.77 -22.44
C ASP A 231 -5.40 -20.94 -21.46
N VAL A 232 -6.04 -20.86 -20.29
CA VAL A 232 -6.20 -22.01 -19.38
C VAL A 232 -7.63 -22.54 -19.53
N PRO A 233 -7.85 -23.86 -19.72
CA PRO A 233 -9.18 -24.42 -19.87
C PRO A 233 -10.04 -24.20 -18.63
N SER A 234 -11.23 -23.66 -18.84
CA SER A 234 -12.28 -23.43 -17.85
C SER A 234 -12.86 -24.76 -17.34
N ASN A 235 -12.34 -25.26 -16.21
CA ASN A 235 -13.04 -26.16 -15.29
C ASN A 235 -12.28 -26.31 -13.96
N ILE A 236 -12.42 -25.33 -13.05
CA ILE A 236 -12.05 -25.47 -11.62
C ILE A 236 -13.12 -24.76 -10.76
N PRO A 237 -13.58 -25.32 -9.61
CA PRO A 237 -14.70 -24.79 -8.83
C PRO A 237 -14.41 -23.46 -8.10
N LYS A 238 -15.48 -22.65 -7.94
CA LYS A 238 -15.53 -21.25 -7.47
C LYS A 238 -15.24 -20.98 -5.97
N GLN A 239 -14.34 -21.71 -5.31
CA GLN A 239 -13.97 -21.44 -3.90
C GLN A 239 -12.50 -21.05 -3.69
N GLN A 240 -11.73 -20.84 -4.76
CA GLN A 240 -10.32 -20.41 -4.71
C GLN A 240 -10.05 -19.12 -5.51
N GLU A 241 -11.03 -18.21 -5.59
CA GLU A 241 -10.93 -16.99 -6.41
C GLU A 241 -9.96 -15.90 -5.88
N GLU A 242 -9.49 -15.96 -4.63
CA GLU A 242 -8.59 -14.91 -4.07
C GLU A 242 -7.07 -15.15 -4.27
N THR A 243 -6.64 -16.25 -4.91
CA THR A 243 -5.20 -16.55 -5.12
C THR A 243 -4.81 -16.70 -6.59
N VAL A 244 -5.59 -16.10 -7.49
CA VAL A 244 -5.38 -16.19 -8.93
C VAL A 244 -4.27 -15.23 -9.37
N LEU A 245 -3.10 -15.81 -9.67
CA LEU A 245 -2.11 -15.35 -10.66
C LEU A 245 -1.54 -13.92 -10.51
N ARG A 246 -0.94 -13.58 -9.37
CA ARG A 246 0.22 -12.69 -9.39
C ARG A 246 1.49 -13.53 -9.42
N SER A 247 2.32 -13.33 -10.44
CA SER A 247 3.64 -13.97 -10.54
C SER A 247 4.41 -13.68 -9.24
N PRO A 248 4.85 -14.70 -8.47
CA PRO A 248 5.63 -14.47 -7.25
C PRO A 248 6.91 -13.66 -7.53
N LEU A 249 7.35 -13.67 -8.79
CA LEU A 249 8.49 -12.91 -9.27
C LEU A 249 8.28 -11.40 -9.21
N MET A 250 7.06 -10.86 -9.13
CA MET A 250 6.89 -9.40 -9.06
C MET A 250 7.52 -8.79 -7.80
N HIS A 251 7.35 -9.43 -6.63
CA HIS A 251 7.94 -8.93 -5.38
C HIS A 251 9.47 -9.06 -5.40
N ILE A 252 9.97 -10.12 -6.03
CA ILE A 252 11.40 -10.35 -6.22
C ILE A 252 11.98 -9.35 -7.22
N GLU A 253 11.28 -9.07 -8.31
CA GLU A 253 11.66 -8.07 -9.31
C GLU A 253 11.77 -6.71 -8.64
N GLY A 254 10.78 -6.28 -7.86
CA GLY A 254 10.83 -5.03 -7.11
C GLY A 254 12.01 -4.98 -6.13
N PHE A 255 12.33 -6.09 -5.46
CA PHE A 255 13.47 -6.15 -4.56
C PHE A 255 14.81 -6.09 -5.31
N LEU A 256 14.93 -6.77 -6.46
CA LEU A 256 16.11 -6.69 -7.32
C LEU A 256 16.28 -5.30 -7.95
N ASP A 257 15.18 -4.65 -8.34
CA ASP A 257 15.18 -3.27 -8.82
C ASP A 257 15.70 -2.32 -7.73
N ALA A 258 15.21 -2.47 -6.49
CA ALA A 258 15.70 -1.70 -5.34
C ALA A 258 17.20 -1.94 -5.07
N LEU A 259 17.70 -3.16 -5.18
CA LEU A 259 19.12 -3.48 -5.02
C LEU A 259 20.01 -2.87 -6.12
N THR A 260 19.49 -2.73 -7.34
CA THR A 260 20.25 -2.20 -8.48
C THR A 260 20.18 -0.67 -8.62
N ASN A 261 19.13 -0.05 -8.08
CA ASN A 261 18.95 1.40 -8.02
C ASN A 261 19.28 1.97 -6.63
N ALA A 262 19.97 1.20 -5.79
CA ALA A 262 20.28 1.62 -4.43
C ALA A 262 21.29 2.77 -4.41
N ASP A 263 20.85 3.93 -3.92
CA ASP A 263 21.73 5.04 -3.57
C ASP A 263 22.55 4.75 -2.30
N LYS A 264 23.49 5.66 -1.97
CA LYS A 264 24.29 5.60 -0.72
C LYS A 264 23.45 5.44 0.56
N ASP A 265 22.20 5.88 0.50
CA ASP A 265 21.26 5.92 1.62
C ASP A 265 20.38 4.66 1.73
N GLY A 266 20.51 3.70 0.81
CA GLY A 266 19.82 2.42 0.88
C GLY A 266 20.35 1.54 2.02
N ARG A 267 19.46 0.92 2.79
CA ARG A 267 19.77 -0.09 3.80
C ARG A 267 18.89 -1.31 3.63
N ILE A 268 19.38 -2.46 4.08
CA ILE A 268 18.63 -3.70 4.08
C ILE A 268 18.47 -4.16 5.52
N VAL A 269 17.22 -4.36 5.92
CA VAL A 269 16.84 -4.99 7.17
C VAL A 269 16.58 -6.45 6.89
N VAL A 270 17.38 -7.32 7.51
CA VAL A 270 17.13 -8.77 7.52
C VAL A 270 16.55 -9.11 8.87
N ASN A 271 15.27 -9.50 8.89
CA ASN A 271 14.55 -9.88 10.08
C ASN A 271 14.37 -11.41 10.09
N LYS A 272 15.06 -12.08 11.01
CA LYS A 272 14.92 -13.52 11.24
C LYS A 272 13.98 -13.77 12.41
N GLN A 273 12.92 -14.51 12.14
CA GLN A 273 11.90 -14.93 13.08
C GLN A 273 11.99 -16.45 13.30
N PRO A 274 11.43 -17.02 14.38
CA PRO A 274 11.56 -18.44 14.70
C PRO A 274 11.25 -19.38 13.52
N LEU A 275 10.29 -19.01 12.67
CA LEU A 275 9.96 -19.68 11.43
C LEU A 275 10.52 -18.92 10.22
N VAL A 276 11.07 -19.65 9.26
CA VAL A 276 11.58 -19.07 7.99
C VAL A 276 10.45 -18.40 7.21
N SER A 277 9.22 -18.93 7.26
CA SER A 277 8.06 -18.33 6.59
C SER A 277 7.72 -16.92 7.08
N GLN A 278 8.05 -16.61 8.33
CA GLN A 278 7.81 -15.32 9.01
C GLN A 278 9.01 -14.37 8.94
N SER A 279 10.17 -14.87 8.51
CA SER A 279 11.35 -14.04 8.31
C SER A 279 11.19 -13.17 7.06
N SER A 280 11.83 -12.01 7.03
CA SER A 280 11.73 -11.08 5.90
C SER A 280 13.02 -10.32 5.64
N MET A 281 13.16 -9.82 4.41
CA MET A 281 14.19 -8.89 3.99
C MET A 281 13.51 -7.65 3.43
N LYS A 282 13.82 -6.49 4.01
CA LYS A 282 13.25 -5.21 3.63
C LYS A 282 14.34 -4.25 3.20
N PHE A 283 14.25 -3.77 1.97
CA PHE A 283 15.01 -2.61 1.52
C PHE A 283 14.33 -1.34 2.05
N LEU A 284 15.12 -0.47 2.67
CA LEU A 284 14.71 0.82 3.21
C LEU A 284 15.56 1.92 2.57
N LEU A 285 14.90 2.93 2.04
CA LEU A 285 15.55 4.18 1.69
C LEU A 285 15.55 5.09 2.92
N LEU A 286 16.74 5.47 3.42
CA LEU A 286 16.84 6.35 4.58
C LEU A 286 16.59 7.83 4.25
N ASN A 287 16.74 8.21 2.98
CA ASN A 287 16.64 9.58 2.53
C ASN A 287 15.55 9.74 1.45
N PRO A 288 14.31 10.07 1.82
CA PRO A 288 13.22 10.25 0.86
C PRO A 288 13.45 11.43 -0.09
N ALA A 289 14.33 12.38 0.28
CA ALA A 289 14.56 13.60 -0.47
C ALA A 289 15.07 13.33 -1.89
N VAL A 290 15.83 12.24 -2.09
CA VAL A 290 16.45 11.93 -3.39
C VAL A 290 15.40 11.80 -4.49
N HIS A 291 14.30 11.10 -4.21
CA HIS A 291 13.21 10.93 -5.18
C HIS A 291 12.30 12.17 -5.27
N PHE A 292 12.19 12.95 -4.19
CA PHE A 292 11.42 14.18 -4.21
C PHE A 292 12.15 15.34 -4.92
N THR A 293 13.48 15.29 -4.97
CA THR A 293 14.34 16.29 -5.63
C THR A 293 13.97 16.46 -7.10
N ASP A 294 13.69 15.36 -7.80
CA ASP A 294 13.24 15.38 -9.19
C ASP A 294 11.92 16.14 -9.37
N ILE A 295 11.04 16.10 -8.38
CA ILE A 295 9.78 16.84 -8.43
C ILE A 295 10.06 18.32 -8.22
N VAL A 296 10.77 18.66 -7.14
CA VAL A 296 11.09 20.05 -6.77
C VAL A 296 11.81 20.81 -7.88
N LYS A 297 12.73 20.14 -8.60
CA LYS A 297 13.51 20.77 -9.69
C LYS A 297 12.72 20.97 -10.98
N ASN A 298 11.76 20.09 -11.28
CA ASN A 298 11.06 20.08 -12.57
C ASN A 298 9.72 20.82 -12.53
N VAL A 299 9.19 21.17 -11.36
CA VAL A 299 7.93 21.91 -11.25
C VAL A 299 8.17 23.41 -11.14
N LYS A 300 7.17 24.20 -11.52
CA LYS A 300 7.19 25.66 -11.34
C LYS A 300 7.15 26.04 -9.87
N SER A 301 6.30 25.37 -9.09
CA SER A 301 6.15 25.57 -7.65
C SER A 301 5.58 24.32 -7.00
N VAL A 302 6.03 24.02 -5.78
CA VAL A 302 5.42 23.02 -4.89
C VAL A 302 4.72 23.76 -3.76
N ILE A 303 3.44 23.49 -3.56
CA ILE A 303 2.67 23.94 -2.40
C ILE A 303 2.40 22.71 -1.56
N VAL A 304 2.75 22.79 -0.28
CA VAL A 304 2.52 21.73 0.68
C VAL A 304 1.56 22.26 1.74
N ALA A 305 0.42 21.59 1.90
CA ALA A 305 -0.62 21.95 2.85
C ALA A 305 -0.94 20.74 3.74
N GLY A 306 -1.26 21.00 5.00
CA GLY A 306 -1.71 19.97 5.94
C GLY A 306 -2.07 20.58 7.29
N GLY A 307 -3.14 20.06 7.92
CA GLY A 307 -3.64 20.58 9.19
C GLY A 307 -2.79 20.24 10.42
N THR A 308 -1.92 19.22 10.31
CA THR A 308 -1.22 18.58 11.44
C THR A 308 0.31 18.55 11.27
N MET A 309 0.86 19.50 10.51
CA MET A 309 2.28 19.49 10.12
C MET A 309 3.28 20.03 11.18
N GLN A 310 2.82 20.50 12.34
CA GLN A 310 3.73 21.01 13.37
C GLN A 310 4.37 19.86 14.17
N PRO A 311 5.69 19.91 14.46
CA PRO A 311 6.67 20.92 14.04
C PRO A 311 7.15 20.72 12.58
N ILE A 312 7.15 21.81 11.80
CA ILE A 312 7.44 21.75 10.35
C ILE A 312 8.94 21.81 10.01
N ASP A 313 9.80 22.06 10.99
CA ASP A 313 11.25 22.22 10.76
C ASP A 313 11.91 20.94 10.25
N GLU A 314 11.56 19.79 10.84
CA GLU A 314 12.04 18.49 10.37
C GLU A 314 11.58 18.21 8.94
N PHE A 315 10.31 18.52 8.65
CA PHE A 315 9.73 18.37 7.31
C PHE A 315 10.48 19.23 6.28
N LYS A 316 10.73 20.51 6.59
CA LYS A 316 11.48 21.43 5.73
C LYS A 316 12.90 20.92 5.46
N HIS A 317 13.56 20.46 6.51
CA HIS A 317 14.92 19.96 6.41
C HIS A 317 15.02 18.69 5.57
N GLN A 318 14.22 17.68 5.88
CA GLN A 318 14.26 16.40 5.19
C GLN A 318 13.83 16.51 3.72
N LEU A 319 12.81 17.31 3.41
CA LEU A 319 12.23 17.32 2.06
C LEU A 319 12.85 18.37 1.13
N PHE A 320 13.08 19.59 1.63
CA PHE A 320 13.48 20.73 0.80
C PHE A 320 14.97 21.06 0.91
N HIS A 321 15.53 21.12 2.12
CA HIS A 321 16.97 21.41 2.27
C HIS A 321 17.82 20.28 1.70
N SER A 322 17.47 19.02 1.98
CA SER A 322 18.12 17.85 1.37
C SER A 322 17.99 17.81 -0.16
N ALA A 323 16.93 18.41 -0.73
CA ALA A 323 16.75 18.53 -2.18
C ALA A 323 17.55 19.71 -2.80
N GLY A 324 18.27 20.48 -1.98
CA GLY A 324 19.07 21.63 -2.40
C GLY A 324 18.28 22.94 -2.49
N VAL A 325 17.10 23.02 -1.88
CA VAL A 325 16.31 24.26 -1.83
C VAL A 325 16.87 25.18 -0.76
N THR A 326 17.19 26.42 -1.16
CA THR A 326 17.66 27.46 -0.26
C THR A 326 16.52 27.95 0.66
N PRO A 327 16.79 28.25 1.94
CA PRO A 327 15.76 28.73 2.88
C PRO A 327 14.96 29.94 2.38
N CYS A 328 15.58 30.85 1.64
CA CYS A 328 14.93 32.03 1.07
C CYS A 328 13.83 31.71 0.03
N ARG A 329 13.77 30.49 -0.48
CA ARG A 329 12.71 30.02 -1.41
C ARG A 329 11.57 29.30 -0.69
N ILE A 330 11.70 29.03 0.61
CA ILE A 330 10.70 28.33 1.40
C ILE A 330 9.88 29.38 2.13
N MET A 331 8.61 29.48 1.76
CA MET A 331 7.65 30.32 2.47
C MET A 331 6.80 29.44 3.37
N GLU A 332 6.72 29.80 4.63
CA GLU A 332 5.86 29.15 5.61
C GLU A 332 4.73 30.11 5.99
N TYR A 333 3.51 29.59 5.99
CA TYR A 333 2.33 30.31 6.45
C TYR A 333 1.48 29.35 7.27
N SER A 334 1.14 29.77 8.48
CA SER A 334 0.28 29.02 9.39
C SER A 334 -0.96 29.85 9.71
N CYS A 335 -2.13 29.26 9.46
CA CYS A 335 -3.40 29.84 9.91
C CYS A 335 -3.61 29.52 11.39
N GLY A 336 -4.24 30.45 12.11
CA GLY A 336 -4.72 30.18 13.46
C GLY A 336 -5.79 29.07 13.50
N HIS A 337 -6.11 28.59 14.69
CA HIS A 337 -7.14 27.57 14.87
C HIS A 337 -8.52 28.12 14.46
N VAL A 338 -9.21 27.41 13.55
CA VAL A 338 -10.55 27.81 13.08
C VAL A 338 -11.61 27.54 14.13
N ILE A 339 -11.37 26.58 15.03
CA ILE A 339 -12.29 26.20 16.09
C ILE A 339 -12.03 27.11 17.31
N PRO A 340 -13.06 27.79 17.84
CA PRO A 340 -12.93 28.54 19.08
C PRO A 340 -12.53 27.65 20.26
N GLU A 341 -11.79 28.19 21.23
CA GLU A 341 -11.31 27.43 22.40
C GLU A 341 -12.45 26.87 23.26
N GLU A 342 -13.62 27.49 23.24
CA GLU A 342 -14.81 26.97 23.93
C GLU A 342 -15.32 25.64 23.36
N ASN A 343 -15.03 25.34 22.09
CA ASN A 343 -15.50 24.16 21.39
C ASN A 343 -14.49 22.99 21.43
N LEU A 344 -13.25 23.24 21.85
CA LEU A 344 -12.21 22.22 21.94
C LEU A 344 -11.39 22.39 23.22
N LYS A 345 -11.44 21.39 24.09
CA LYS A 345 -10.58 21.33 25.29
C LYS A 345 -9.68 20.10 25.23
N ALA A 346 -8.39 20.32 25.36
CA ALA A 346 -7.39 19.26 25.49
C ALA A 346 -6.91 19.17 26.94
N PHE A 347 -6.82 17.94 27.47
CA PHE A 347 -6.37 17.68 28.83
C PHE A 347 -5.31 16.59 28.83
N SER A 348 -4.25 16.77 29.60
CA SER A 348 -3.33 15.70 29.99
C SER A 348 -3.82 15.10 31.29
N VAL A 349 -4.03 13.77 31.34
CA VAL A 349 -4.47 13.07 32.54
C VAL A 349 -3.29 12.28 33.11
N GLU A 350 -2.71 12.80 34.17
CA GLU A 350 -1.46 12.24 34.76
C GLU A 350 -1.72 11.12 35.78
N ALA A 351 -2.89 11.12 36.41
CA ALA A 351 -3.26 10.15 37.45
C ALA A 351 -4.70 9.68 37.29
N GLY A 352 -4.96 8.43 37.67
CA GLY A 352 -6.29 7.85 37.66
C GLY A 352 -7.14 8.22 38.89
N PRO A 353 -8.38 7.73 38.97
CA PRO A 353 -9.32 8.05 40.05
C PRO A 353 -8.84 7.71 41.47
N SER A 354 -7.92 6.75 41.62
CA SER A 354 -7.30 6.36 42.89
C SER A 354 -6.06 7.19 43.25
N GLY A 355 -5.63 8.11 42.37
CA GLY A 355 -4.38 8.87 42.51
C GLY A 355 -3.14 8.12 42.01
N MET A 356 -3.29 6.92 41.44
CA MET A 356 -2.19 6.18 40.83
C MET A 356 -1.72 6.88 39.54
N PRO A 357 -0.39 7.08 39.34
CA PRO A 357 0.13 7.68 38.12
C PRO A 357 -0.12 6.79 36.91
N LEU A 358 -0.56 7.40 35.80
CA LEU A 358 -0.85 6.72 34.54
C LEU A 358 0.40 6.67 33.65
N ASP A 359 1.33 5.77 33.98
CA ASP A 359 2.56 5.54 33.22
C ASP A 359 2.42 4.34 32.27
N PHE A 360 2.37 4.60 30.96
CA PHE A 360 2.28 3.58 29.90
C PHE A 360 3.61 3.30 29.18
N THR A 361 4.75 3.50 29.83
CA THR A 361 6.06 3.06 29.30
C THR A 361 6.10 1.55 29.07
N PHE A 362 7.04 1.08 28.23
CA PHE A 362 7.15 -0.33 27.86
C PHE A 362 7.24 -1.28 29.06
N GLN A 363 7.85 -0.83 30.16
CA GLN A 363 8.06 -1.62 31.37
C GLN A 363 6.79 -1.73 32.23
N SER A 364 5.95 -0.69 32.26
CA SER A 364 4.81 -0.58 33.16
C SER A 364 3.47 -0.90 32.50
N ARG A 365 3.35 -0.77 31.17
CA ARG A 365 2.08 -0.82 30.42
C ARG A 365 1.29 -2.13 30.56
N GLU A 366 1.94 -3.22 30.97
CA GLU A 366 1.32 -4.53 31.18
C GLU A 366 0.90 -4.77 32.64
N ASN A 367 1.16 -3.82 33.54
CA ASN A 367 0.83 -3.92 34.95
C ASN A 367 -0.70 -3.99 35.16
N PRO A 368 -1.25 -5.08 35.73
CA PRO A 368 -2.70 -5.24 35.90
C PRO A 368 -3.38 -4.12 36.70
N LYS A 369 -2.68 -3.52 37.68
CA LYS A 369 -3.24 -2.41 38.48
C LYS A 369 -3.47 -1.17 37.63
N LEU A 370 -2.49 -0.84 36.79
CA LEU A 370 -2.56 0.29 35.86
C LEU A 370 -3.69 0.10 34.83
N LEU A 371 -3.85 -1.12 34.32
CA LEU A 371 -4.93 -1.43 33.37
C LEU A 371 -6.31 -1.29 33.99
N THR A 372 -6.48 -1.74 35.23
CA THR A 372 -7.73 -1.53 35.99
C THR A 372 -7.98 -0.04 36.22
N GLU A 373 -6.93 0.71 36.56
CA GLU A 373 -7.04 2.14 36.82
C GLU A 373 -7.44 2.95 35.57
N LEU A 374 -6.86 2.63 34.41
CA LEU A 374 -7.29 3.17 33.12
C LEU A 374 -8.76 2.84 32.83
N GLY A 375 -9.18 1.61 33.14
CA GLY A 375 -10.57 1.18 33.02
C GLY A 375 -11.53 2.01 33.88
N ASN A 376 -11.15 2.26 35.14
CA ASN A 376 -11.92 3.09 36.06
C ASN A 376 -12.04 4.55 35.57
N ALA A 377 -10.94 5.12 35.06
CA ALA A 377 -10.95 6.45 34.46
C ALA A 377 -11.92 6.53 33.28
N LEU A 378 -11.91 5.50 32.41
CA LEU A 378 -12.80 5.43 31.25
C LEU A 378 -14.26 5.23 31.64
N VAL A 379 -14.56 4.45 32.70
CA VAL A 379 -15.93 4.29 33.23
C VAL A 379 -16.47 5.65 33.69
N ASN A 380 -15.66 6.45 34.40
CA ASN A 380 -16.06 7.79 34.83
C ASN A 380 -16.34 8.70 33.62
N ALA A 381 -15.49 8.67 32.60
CA ALA A 381 -15.72 9.42 31.36
C ALA A 381 -17.02 8.97 30.66
N CYS A 382 -17.30 7.67 30.61
CA CYS A 382 -18.52 7.12 30.01
C CYS A 382 -19.81 7.54 30.74
N GLN A 383 -19.74 7.88 32.02
CA GLN A 383 -20.88 8.38 32.79
C GLN A 383 -21.19 9.85 32.48
N ILE A 384 -20.17 10.65 32.18
CA ILE A 384 -20.29 12.11 32.02
C ILE A 384 -20.51 12.51 30.55
N VAL A 385 -19.75 11.90 29.62
CA VAL A 385 -19.75 12.31 28.21
C VAL A 385 -21.02 11.78 27.51
N PRO A 386 -21.91 12.64 26.99
CA PRO A 386 -23.06 12.21 26.21
C PRO A 386 -22.65 11.74 24.80
N GLY A 387 -23.44 10.87 24.17
CA GLY A 387 -23.19 10.44 22.79
C GLY A 387 -21.98 9.51 22.65
N GLY A 388 -21.02 9.88 21.80
CA GLY A 388 -19.93 9.02 21.35
C GLY A 388 -18.59 9.29 22.05
N ILE A 389 -17.87 8.22 22.42
CA ILE A 389 -16.45 8.26 22.80
C ILE A 389 -15.65 7.47 21.77
N VAL A 390 -14.46 7.97 21.40
CA VAL A 390 -13.50 7.23 20.58
C VAL A 390 -12.19 7.13 21.37
N CYS A 391 -11.68 5.92 21.53
CA CYS A 391 -10.49 5.64 22.33
C CYS A 391 -9.46 4.93 21.44
N PHE A 392 -8.31 5.58 21.27
CA PHE A 392 -7.22 5.09 20.43
C PHE A 392 -6.15 4.40 21.27
N PHE A 393 -5.78 3.19 20.86
CA PHE A 393 -4.68 2.42 21.42
C PHE A 393 -3.45 2.46 20.50
N PRO A 394 -2.22 2.32 21.02
CA PRO A 394 -1.00 2.34 20.22
C PRO A 394 -0.84 1.13 19.28
N SER A 395 -1.47 -0.01 19.58
CA SER A 395 -1.43 -1.20 18.71
C SER A 395 -2.62 -2.13 18.96
N TYR A 396 -2.94 -2.98 17.97
CA TYR A 396 -3.98 -4.00 18.15
C TYR A 396 -3.64 -5.04 19.22
N ASP A 397 -2.36 -5.36 19.39
CA ASP A 397 -1.95 -6.34 20.41
C ASP A 397 -2.11 -5.76 21.82
N TYR A 398 -1.78 -4.47 21.99
CA TYR A 398 -2.02 -3.78 23.26
C TYR A 398 -3.52 -3.61 23.52
N GLN A 399 -4.30 -3.18 22.52
CA GLN A 399 -5.76 -3.08 22.62
C GLN A 399 -6.38 -4.42 23.07
N ARG A 400 -5.92 -5.54 22.49
CA ARG A 400 -6.37 -6.88 22.89
C ARG A 400 -6.01 -7.21 24.34
N LEU A 401 -4.78 -6.92 24.75
CA LEU A 401 -4.32 -7.14 26.13
C LEU A 401 -5.20 -6.37 27.13
N VAL A 402 -5.42 -5.09 26.89
CA VAL A 402 -6.28 -4.24 27.72
C VAL A 402 -7.72 -4.74 27.73
N TYR A 403 -8.27 -5.05 26.55
CA TYR A 403 -9.64 -5.52 26.41
C TYR A 403 -9.88 -6.84 27.15
N THR A 404 -8.98 -7.83 27.03
CA THR A 404 -9.07 -9.10 27.75
C THR A 404 -8.98 -8.90 29.28
N HIS A 405 -8.15 -7.96 29.74
CA HIS A 405 -8.09 -7.62 31.16
C HIS A 405 -9.40 -6.98 31.66
N TRP A 406 -9.99 -6.07 30.88
CA TRP A 406 -11.27 -5.43 31.21
C TRP A 406 -12.47 -6.37 31.16
N GLU A 407 -12.42 -7.39 30.30
CA GLU A 407 -13.40 -8.46 30.25
C GLU A 407 -13.36 -9.29 31.53
N ARG A 408 -12.16 -9.72 31.95
CA ARG A 408 -11.95 -10.52 33.16
C ARG A 408 -12.26 -9.77 34.46
N SER A 409 -11.93 -8.48 34.52
CA SER A 409 -12.20 -7.63 35.69
C SER A 409 -13.65 -7.14 35.77
N GLY A 410 -14.47 -7.36 34.72
CA GLY A 410 -15.85 -6.88 34.66
C GLY A 410 -15.99 -5.38 34.33
N THR A 411 -14.90 -4.70 34.00
CA THR A 411 -14.90 -3.27 33.62
C THR A 411 -15.73 -3.04 32.36
N LEU A 412 -15.64 -3.93 31.36
CA LEU A 412 -16.45 -3.81 30.13
C LEU A 412 -17.95 -3.87 30.41
N ILE A 413 -18.37 -4.64 31.41
CA ILE A 413 -19.78 -4.73 31.82
C ILE A 413 -20.23 -3.38 32.37
N GLN A 414 -19.39 -2.71 33.17
CA GLN A 414 -19.69 -1.37 33.70
C GLN A 414 -19.80 -0.33 32.59
N ILE A 415 -18.89 -0.36 31.61
CA ILE A 415 -18.97 0.51 30.42
C ILE A 415 -20.25 0.22 29.64
N GLY A 416 -20.56 -1.07 29.40
CA GLY A 416 -21.72 -1.55 28.66
C GLY A 416 -23.07 -1.11 29.21
N LYS A 417 -23.15 -0.82 30.52
CA LYS A 417 -24.36 -0.25 31.16
C LYS A 417 -24.69 1.14 30.64
N LYS A 418 -23.69 1.94 30.23
CA LYS A 418 -23.87 3.33 29.78
C LYS A 418 -23.60 3.51 28.29
N LYS A 419 -22.64 2.79 27.71
CA LYS A 419 -22.21 2.94 26.33
C LYS A 419 -22.20 1.60 25.62
N ARG A 420 -22.74 1.55 24.39
CA ARG A 420 -22.57 0.39 23.51
C ARG A 420 -21.12 0.33 23.01
N ILE A 421 -20.49 -0.81 23.15
CA ILE A 421 -19.07 -1.01 22.83
C ILE A 421 -18.92 -1.46 21.38
N PHE A 422 -18.05 -0.79 20.64
CA PHE A 422 -17.62 -1.14 19.29
C PHE A 422 -16.09 -1.29 19.26
N GLN A 423 -15.60 -2.15 18.37
CA GLN A 423 -14.18 -2.35 18.15
C GLN A 423 -13.87 -2.27 16.67
N GLU A 424 -12.76 -1.62 16.35
CA GLU A 424 -12.23 -1.57 15.01
C GLU A 424 -11.76 -2.98 14.56
N PRO A 425 -12.29 -3.53 13.45
CA PRO A 425 -11.87 -4.83 12.95
C PRO A 425 -10.50 -4.72 12.25
N LYS A 426 -9.63 -5.72 12.41
CA LYS A 426 -8.34 -5.79 11.68
C LYS A 426 -8.50 -5.84 10.15
N ARG A 427 -9.69 -6.20 9.65
CA ARG A 427 -9.98 -6.37 8.22
C ARG A 427 -10.76 -5.16 7.71
N ALA A 428 -10.19 -4.47 6.71
CA ALA A 428 -10.73 -3.26 6.11
C ALA A 428 -12.21 -3.39 5.67
N GLY A 429 -12.59 -4.52 5.08
CA GLY A 429 -13.94 -4.71 4.53
C GLY A 429 -15.09 -4.71 5.54
N PHE A 430 -14.80 -4.67 6.85
CA PHE A 430 -15.81 -4.56 7.90
C PHE A 430 -15.80 -3.22 8.63
N VAL A 431 -14.82 -2.34 8.38
CA VAL A 431 -14.66 -1.06 9.09
C VAL A 431 -15.86 -0.15 8.84
N ASP A 432 -16.25 0.06 7.57
CA ASP A 432 -17.38 0.92 7.19
C ASP A 432 -18.67 0.53 7.90
N LYS A 433 -18.93 -0.79 8.01
CA LYS A 433 -20.13 -1.30 8.69
C LYS A 433 -20.12 -0.95 10.18
N VAL A 434 -18.97 -1.07 10.84
CA VAL A 434 -18.83 -0.74 12.27
C VAL A 434 -18.99 0.76 12.48
N LEU A 435 -18.41 1.59 11.61
CA LEU A 435 -18.55 3.05 11.68
C LEU A 435 -19.99 3.50 11.44
N ASP A 436 -20.70 2.89 10.49
CA ASP A 436 -22.12 3.14 10.24
C ASP A 436 -22.98 2.76 11.45
N GLU A 437 -22.72 1.59 12.06
CA GLU A 437 -23.44 1.14 13.25
C GLU A 437 -23.17 2.03 14.47
N TYR A 438 -21.91 2.44 14.66
CA TYR A 438 -21.51 3.40 15.69
C TYR A 438 -22.26 4.72 15.51
N THR A 439 -22.24 5.28 14.30
CA THR A 439 -22.91 6.55 13.97
C THR A 439 -24.41 6.48 14.22
N LYS A 440 -25.07 5.41 13.76
CA LYS A 440 -26.50 5.16 14.01
C LYS A 440 -26.80 5.03 15.51
N CYS A 441 -25.90 4.41 16.28
CA CYS A 441 -26.07 4.26 17.72
C CYS A 441 -25.95 5.60 18.46
N VAL A 442 -25.00 6.46 18.06
CA VAL A 442 -24.85 7.79 18.65
C VAL A 442 -26.06 8.67 18.29
N GLN A 443 -26.48 8.70 17.03
CA GLN A 443 -27.60 9.53 16.56
C GLN A 443 -28.95 9.15 17.20
N LYS A 444 -29.26 7.86 17.34
CA LYS A 444 -30.50 7.40 17.98
C LYS A 444 -30.62 7.85 19.43
N ASN A 445 -29.52 7.82 20.18
CA ASN A 445 -29.51 8.15 21.61
C ASN A 445 -29.58 9.67 21.87
N VAL A 446 -29.17 10.51 20.93
CA VAL A 446 -29.41 11.96 21.00
C VAL A 446 -30.91 12.28 20.94
N LEU A 447 -31.69 11.47 20.22
CA LEU A 447 -33.13 11.67 20.00
C LEU A 447 -34.04 11.00 21.04
N SER A 448 -33.49 10.09 21.88
CA SER A 448 -34.29 9.29 22.82
C SER A 448 -33.69 9.30 24.22
N SER A 449 -34.08 10.30 25.02
CA SER A 449 -33.64 10.50 26.42
C SER A 449 -34.19 9.47 27.43
N ALA A 450 -34.81 8.38 26.97
CA ALA A 450 -35.52 7.41 27.82
C ALA A 450 -34.82 6.03 27.93
N GLY A 451 -33.64 5.84 27.34
CA GLY A 451 -32.87 4.60 27.39
C GLY A 451 -31.78 4.58 28.48
N SER A 452 -31.41 3.40 28.98
CA SER A 452 -30.30 3.24 29.96
C SER A 452 -28.91 3.54 29.35
N GLN A 453 -28.78 3.45 28.03
CA GLN A 453 -27.56 3.71 27.28
C GLN A 453 -27.55 5.14 26.74
N THR A 454 -26.50 5.90 27.07
CA THR A 454 -26.32 7.32 26.72
C THR A 454 -25.51 7.51 25.43
N GLY A 455 -25.24 6.43 24.68
CA GLY A 455 -24.51 6.46 23.42
C GLY A 455 -23.57 5.27 23.21
N ALA A 456 -22.41 5.50 22.59
CA ALA A 456 -21.50 4.45 22.15
C ALA A 456 -20.04 4.78 22.47
N ILE A 457 -19.19 3.75 22.57
CA ILE A 457 -17.74 3.85 22.66
C ILE A 457 -17.11 3.00 21.56
N LEU A 458 -16.13 3.55 20.86
CA LEU A 458 -15.37 2.88 19.82
C LEU A 458 -13.90 2.75 20.23
N PHE A 459 -13.40 1.51 20.28
CA PHE A 459 -12.00 1.20 20.49
C PHE A 459 -11.28 1.06 19.14
N CYS A 460 -10.33 1.96 18.88
CA CYS A 460 -9.55 2.07 17.65
C CYS A 460 -8.05 1.92 17.93
N VAL A 461 -7.27 1.78 16.87
CA VAL A 461 -5.80 1.77 16.94
C VAL A 461 -5.23 2.98 16.19
N VAL A 462 -4.21 3.62 16.73
CA VAL A 462 -3.47 4.70 16.04
C VAL A 462 -2.80 4.09 14.81
N GLY A 463 -3.05 4.65 13.62
CA GLY A 463 -2.61 4.04 12.35
C GLY A 463 -3.41 2.80 11.95
N GLY A 464 -4.56 2.55 12.60
CA GLY A 464 -5.59 1.62 12.16
C GLY A 464 -6.25 2.03 10.84
N LYS A 465 -7.21 1.23 10.37
CA LYS A 465 -7.78 1.36 9.02
C LYS A 465 -9.03 2.21 8.94
#